data_AF-A0AAJ0G0P5-F1
#
_entry.id   AF-A0AAJ0G0P5-F1
#
_cell.length_a   1.000
_cell.length_b   1.000
_cell.length_c   1.000
_cell.angle_alpha   90.00
_cell.angle_beta   90.00
_cell.angle_gamma   90.00
#
_symmetry.space_group_name_H-M   'P 1'
#
loop_
_entity.id
_entity.type
_entity.pdbx_description
1 polymer ?
#
loop_
_entity_poly.entity_id
_entity_poly.type
_entity_poly.pdbx_seq_one_letter_code
_entity_poly.pdbx_strand_id
1 'polypeptide(L)'
;MERHNGSTEIWPGTHNNDISTQEGAHGGGASGRIIESRLAEQREKHPPVQSVIENGSIVIRDLRLWHVGMPNYSHDVRIMLAMIHFAAWYRNPMKLELADDVRPVLEALSKAGKLGLQVPVGWVEREKATAGCLNRGFGNSYDFNQAK
;
A
#
# COMPACT_ATOMS: atom_id res chain seq x y z
N MET A 1 -5.39 -14.96 6.90
CA MET A 1 -6.31 -13.81 7.02
C MET A 1 -7.70 -14.25 6.64
N GLU A 2 -8.65 -14.06 7.54
CA GLU A 2 -10.05 -14.44 7.41
C GLU A 2 -10.93 -13.25 7.76
N ARG A 3 -12.26 -13.36 7.55
CA ARG A 3 -13.18 -12.28 7.89
C ARG A 3 -13.11 -11.88 9.37
N HIS A 4 -12.97 -12.86 10.27
CA HIS A 4 -12.98 -12.62 11.72
C HIS A 4 -11.74 -11.85 12.21
N ASN A 5 -10.59 -12.01 11.55
CA ASN A 5 -9.32 -11.37 11.94
C ASN A 5 -8.94 -10.18 11.05
N GLY A 6 -9.94 -9.55 10.42
CA GLY A 6 -9.76 -8.30 9.69
C GLY A 6 -9.17 -8.46 8.30
N SER A 7 -9.48 -9.55 7.58
CA SER A 7 -9.17 -9.64 6.15
C SER A 7 -9.70 -8.40 5.42
N THR A 8 -8.92 -7.89 4.48
CA THR A 8 -9.23 -6.64 3.77
C THR A 8 -10.48 -6.85 2.90
N GLU A 9 -11.44 -5.94 2.99
CA GLU A 9 -12.55 -5.90 2.04
C GLU A 9 -12.08 -5.14 0.79
N ILE A 10 -12.31 -5.72 -0.38
CA ILE A 10 -11.95 -5.15 -1.68
C ILE A 10 -13.19 -5.03 -2.57
N TRP A 11 -13.18 -4.05 -3.47
CA TRP A 11 -14.31 -3.77 -4.36
C TRP A 11 -13.88 -3.97 -5.83
N PRO A 12 -14.10 -5.16 -6.43
CA PRO A 12 -13.63 -5.46 -7.77
C PRO A 12 -14.12 -4.46 -8.83
N GLY A 13 -13.27 -4.17 -9.82
CA GLY A 13 -13.60 -3.25 -10.93
C GLY A 13 -13.46 -1.76 -10.62
N THR A 14 -13.35 -1.36 -9.35
CA THR A 14 -13.36 0.06 -8.95
C THR A 14 -12.10 0.85 -9.28
N HIS A 15 -11.00 0.16 -9.64
CA HIS A 15 -9.76 0.78 -10.11
C HIS A 15 -9.91 1.56 -11.43
N ASN A 16 -11.04 1.40 -12.14
CA ASN A 16 -11.37 2.16 -13.34
C ASN A 16 -12.02 3.53 -13.05
N ASN A 17 -12.34 3.83 -11.79
CA ASN A 17 -12.83 5.14 -11.40
C ASN A 17 -11.70 6.16 -11.31
N ASP A 18 -12.07 7.45 -11.36
CA ASP A 18 -11.17 8.57 -11.14
C ASP A 18 -11.43 9.27 -9.80
N ILE A 19 -10.69 10.36 -9.56
CA ILE A 19 -10.73 11.13 -8.32
C ILE A 19 -12.10 11.78 -8.05
N SER A 20 -12.98 11.92 -9.05
CA SER A 20 -14.32 12.51 -8.87
C SER A 20 -15.24 11.65 -8.00
N THR A 21 -14.87 10.38 -7.78
CA THR A 21 -15.59 9.46 -6.89
C THR A 21 -15.17 9.58 -5.42
N GLN A 22 -14.17 10.43 -5.13
CA GLN A 22 -13.61 10.60 -3.80
C GLN A 22 -14.04 11.94 -3.19
N GLU A 23 -14.11 11.97 -1.87
CA GLU A 23 -14.32 13.15 -1.05
C GLU A 23 -13.31 13.20 0.11
N GLY A 24 -13.24 14.36 0.75
CA GLY A 24 -12.28 14.65 1.80
C GLY A 24 -11.02 15.35 1.29
N ALA A 25 -10.52 16.30 2.08
CA ALA A 25 -9.28 17.00 1.78
C ALA A 25 -8.06 16.09 2.04
N HIS A 26 -7.02 16.25 1.22
CA HIS A 26 -5.75 15.56 1.43
C HIS A 26 -5.19 15.87 2.82
N GLY A 27 -4.75 14.83 3.54
CA GLY A 27 -4.25 14.96 4.91
C GLY A 27 -5.32 15.10 6.01
N GLY A 28 -6.60 15.18 5.66
CA GLY A 28 -7.70 15.06 6.63
C GLY A 28 -7.98 13.60 7.01
N GLY A 29 -8.65 13.37 8.15
CA GLY A 29 -9.03 12.02 8.60
C GLY A 29 -9.94 11.23 7.63
N ALA A 30 -10.51 11.90 6.62
CA ALA A 30 -11.31 11.31 5.55
C ALA A 30 -10.65 11.43 4.15
N SER A 31 -9.34 11.68 4.08
CA SER A 31 -8.62 11.80 2.79
C SER A 31 -8.78 10.54 1.94
N GLY A 32 -9.34 10.69 0.74
CA GLY A 32 -9.55 9.58 -0.20
C GLY A 32 -10.75 8.69 0.11
N ARG A 33 -11.69 9.16 0.95
CA ARG A 33 -12.95 8.45 1.20
C ARG A 33 -13.80 8.43 -0.06
N ILE A 34 -14.45 7.31 -0.36
CA ILE A 34 -15.36 7.23 -1.50
C ILE A 34 -16.70 7.88 -1.12
N ILE A 35 -17.29 8.64 -2.05
CA ILE A 35 -18.60 9.26 -1.88
C ILE A 35 -19.66 8.18 -1.67
N GLU A 36 -20.51 8.34 -0.66
CA GLU A 36 -21.48 7.31 -0.23
C GLU A 36 -22.42 6.86 -1.35
N SER A 37 -22.92 7.80 -2.17
CA SER A 37 -23.78 7.44 -3.31
C SER A 37 -23.06 6.55 -4.33
N ARG A 38 -21.76 6.74 -4.54
CA ARG A 38 -20.95 5.90 -5.43
C ARG A 38 -20.70 4.52 -4.83
N LEU A 39 -20.51 4.43 -3.51
CA LEU A 39 -20.44 3.14 -2.81
C LEU A 39 -21.76 2.36 -2.94
N ALA A 40 -22.90 3.03 -2.78
CA ALA A 40 -24.22 2.41 -2.92
C ALA A 40 -24.45 1.89 -4.35
N GLU A 41 -24.18 2.71 -5.37
CA GLU A 41 -24.26 2.33 -6.79
C GLU A 41 -23.36 1.11 -7.10
N GLN A 42 -22.13 1.11 -6.58
CA GLN A 42 -21.20 0.02 -6.80
C GLN A 42 -21.67 -1.26 -6.10
N ARG A 43 -22.23 -1.16 -4.89
CA ARG A 43 -22.70 -2.32 -4.11
C ARG A 43 -23.83 -3.06 -4.81
N GLU A 44 -24.71 -2.33 -5.50
CA GLU A 44 -25.79 -2.91 -6.29
C GLU A 44 -25.28 -3.65 -7.54
N LYS A 45 -24.26 -3.10 -8.22
CA LYS A 45 -23.71 -3.67 -9.46
C LYS A 45 -22.72 -4.80 -9.21
N HIS A 46 -21.74 -4.55 -8.34
CA HIS A 46 -20.62 -5.43 -8.04
C HIS A 46 -20.26 -5.31 -6.55
N PRO A 47 -20.86 -6.15 -5.69
CA PRO A 47 -20.67 -6.06 -4.24
C PRO A 47 -19.21 -6.30 -3.83
N PRO A 48 -18.80 -5.78 -2.67
CA PRO A 48 -17.47 -6.03 -2.14
C PRO A 48 -17.22 -7.51 -1.82
N VAL A 49 -15.94 -7.87 -1.79
CA VAL A 49 -15.47 -9.21 -1.43
C VAL A 49 -14.49 -9.08 -0.28
N GLN A 50 -14.71 -9.88 0.76
CA GLN A 50 -13.76 -10.08 1.86
C GLN A 50 -13.33 -11.56 1.87
N SER A 51 -12.25 -11.86 1.14
CA SER A 51 -11.76 -13.21 0.93
C SER A 51 -10.90 -13.73 2.09
N VAL A 52 -10.80 -15.05 2.19
CA VAL A 52 -9.79 -15.70 3.03
C VAL A 52 -8.49 -15.75 2.23
N ILE A 53 -7.40 -15.31 2.85
CA ILE A 53 -6.05 -15.26 2.26
C ILE A 53 -5.11 -16.03 3.19
N GLU A 54 -4.52 -17.11 2.69
CA GLU A 54 -3.61 -17.96 3.46
C GLU A 54 -2.25 -17.28 3.68
N ASN A 55 -1.56 -17.64 4.77
CA ASN A 55 -0.21 -17.13 5.02
C ASN A 55 0.75 -17.56 3.89
N GLY A 56 1.61 -16.64 3.46
CA GLY A 56 2.48 -16.85 2.30
C GLY A 56 1.84 -16.49 0.95
N SER A 57 0.54 -16.23 0.91
CA SER A 57 -0.11 -15.71 -0.30
C SER A 57 0.33 -14.26 -0.61
N ILE A 58 0.39 -13.93 -1.89
CA ILE A 58 0.65 -12.57 -2.38
C ILE A 58 -0.62 -12.04 -3.03
N VAL A 59 -1.06 -10.85 -2.61
CA VAL A 59 -2.18 -10.14 -3.25
C VAL A 59 -1.62 -9.00 -4.09
N ILE A 60 -1.88 -9.05 -5.40
CA ILE A 60 -1.54 -7.98 -6.34
C ILE A 60 -2.82 -7.22 -6.67
N ARG A 61 -2.80 -5.89 -6.52
CA ARG A 61 -3.94 -5.01 -6.85
C ARG A 61 -3.47 -3.68 -7.41
N ASP A 62 -4.32 -3.06 -8.23
CA ASP A 62 -4.16 -1.65 -8.60
C ASP A 62 -4.24 -0.80 -7.32
N LEU A 63 -3.38 0.23 -7.24
CA LEU A 63 -3.33 1.14 -6.10
C LEU A 63 -4.67 1.84 -5.86
N ARG A 64 -5.44 2.09 -6.93
CA ARG A 64 -6.73 2.79 -6.94
C ARG A 64 -7.92 1.91 -6.60
N LEU A 65 -7.73 0.59 -6.49
CA LEU A 65 -8.82 -0.32 -6.12
C LEU A 65 -9.39 0.10 -4.77
N TRP A 66 -10.70 0.34 -4.68
CA TRP A 66 -11.34 0.68 -3.41
C TRP A 66 -11.23 -0.52 -2.47
N HIS A 67 -10.85 -0.23 -1.23
CA HIS A 67 -10.64 -1.23 -0.20
C HIS A 67 -10.79 -0.61 1.17
N VAL A 68 -11.08 -1.44 2.16
CA VAL A 68 -11.19 -1.01 3.56
C VAL A 68 -10.61 -2.07 4.48
N GLY A 69 -9.91 -1.60 5.52
CA GLY A 69 -9.48 -2.45 6.62
C GLY A 69 -10.67 -2.81 7.49
N MET A 70 -10.93 -4.10 7.66
CA MET A 70 -12.05 -4.59 8.47
C MET A 70 -11.62 -4.84 9.93
N PRO A 71 -12.54 -4.74 10.90
CA PRO A 71 -12.23 -5.02 12.29
C PRO A 71 -11.60 -6.41 12.49
N ASN A 72 -10.60 -6.47 13.37
CA ASN A 72 -10.02 -7.73 13.85
C ASN A 72 -10.64 -8.04 15.22
N TYR A 73 -11.48 -9.07 15.27
CA TYR A 73 -12.14 -9.53 16.50
C TYR A 73 -11.38 -10.64 17.22
N SER A 74 -10.21 -11.05 16.70
CA SER A 74 -9.35 -12.02 17.37
C SER A 74 -8.47 -11.34 18.42
N HIS A 75 -7.81 -12.15 19.25
CA HIS A 75 -6.81 -11.66 20.21
C HIS A 75 -5.41 -11.51 19.60
N ASP A 76 -5.22 -11.93 18.35
CA ASP A 76 -3.93 -11.94 17.68
C ASP A 76 -3.74 -10.71 16.81
N VAL A 77 -2.53 -10.15 16.81
CA VAL A 77 -2.17 -9.03 15.92
C VAL A 77 -2.06 -9.53 14.47
N ARG A 78 -2.84 -8.92 13.57
CA ARG A 78 -2.77 -9.19 12.13
C ARG A 78 -1.72 -8.31 11.46
N ILE A 79 -0.66 -8.92 10.96
CA ILE A 79 0.45 -8.24 10.27
C ILE A 79 0.30 -8.38 8.75
N MET A 80 0.56 -7.30 8.01
CA MET A 80 0.69 -7.30 6.55
C MET A 80 1.97 -6.58 6.13
N LEU A 81 2.62 -7.10 5.10
CA LEU A 81 3.69 -6.38 4.38
C LEU A 81 3.10 -5.80 3.10
N ALA A 82 3.32 -4.50 2.89
CA ALA A 82 2.85 -3.79 1.71
C ALA A 82 4.03 -3.27 0.89
N MET A 83 3.98 -3.52 -0.42
CA MET A 83 4.92 -2.98 -1.40
C MET A 83 4.11 -2.33 -2.52
N ILE A 84 4.55 -1.15 -2.98
CA ILE A 84 3.89 -0.44 -4.07
C ILE A 84 4.90 -0.26 -5.19
N HIS A 85 4.55 -0.74 -6.38
CA HIS A 85 5.34 -0.60 -7.58
C HIS A 85 4.76 0.53 -8.43
N PHE A 86 5.61 1.46 -8.85
CA PHE A 86 5.24 2.56 -9.71
C PHE A 86 5.91 2.43 -11.07
N ALA A 87 5.24 2.90 -12.13
CA ALA A 87 5.89 3.06 -13.42
C ALA A 87 7.08 4.03 -13.28
N ALA A 88 8.15 3.80 -14.05
CA ALA A 88 9.39 4.57 -13.92
C ALA A 88 9.22 6.08 -14.14
N TRP A 89 8.20 6.49 -14.90
CA TRP A 89 7.86 7.89 -15.17
C TRP A 89 6.92 8.50 -14.13
N TYR A 90 6.40 7.70 -13.19
CA TYR A 90 5.50 8.19 -12.14
C TYR A 90 6.32 8.94 -11.08
N ARG A 91 5.91 10.18 -10.78
CA ARG A 91 6.66 11.16 -9.98
C ARG A 91 6.60 10.84 -8.47
N ASN A 92 7.06 9.67 -8.06
CA ASN A 92 7.16 9.30 -6.66
C ASN A 92 8.57 9.66 -6.12
N PRO A 93 8.70 10.66 -5.23
CA PRO A 93 9.99 11.05 -4.67
C PRO A 93 10.49 10.09 -3.56
N MET A 94 9.67 9.12 -3.12
CA MET A 94 10.03 8.23 -2.02
C MET A 94 11.24 7.35 -2.36
N LYS A 95 12.20 7.32 -1.43
CA LYS A 95 13.31 6.38 -1.42
C LYS A 95 13.18 5.48 -0.19
N LEU A 96 13.40 4.18 -0.37
CA LEU A 96 13.53 3.25 0.74
C LEU A 96 14.81 3.58 1.51
N GLU A 97 14.77 3.57 2.84
CA GLU A 97 16.01 3.53 3.61
C GLU A 97 16.31 2.08 3.94
N LEU A 98 17.43 1.59 3.44
CA LEU A 98 17.90 0.23 3.70
C LEU A 98 19.28 0.31 4.37
N ALA A 99 19.54 -0.66 5.23
CA ALA A 99 20.87 -0.83 5.82
C ALA A 99 21.89 -1.08 4.69
N ASP A 100 23.05 -0.44 4.79
CA ASP A 100 24.14 -0.62 3.83
C ASP A 100 24.60 -2.08 3.72
N ASP A 101 24.51 -2.86 4.80
CA ASP A 101 24.84 -4.27 4.80
C ASP A 101 23.89 -5.18 4.00
N VAL A 102 22.69 -4.72 3.60
CA VAL A 102 21.83 -5.46 2.66
C VAL A 102 22.09 -5.10 1.20
N ARG A 103 22.94 -4.09 0.93
CA ARG A 103 23.32 -3.68 -0.42
C ARG A 103 23.86 -4.82 -1.29
N PRO A 104 24.73 -5.72 -0.80
CA PRO A 104 25.21 -6.85 -1.60
C PRO A 104 24.09 -7.76 -2.12
N VAL A 105 22.97 -7.86 -1.39
CA VAL A 105 21.81 -8.66 -1.80
C VAL A 105 21.15 -8.06 -3.04
N LEU A 106 20.89 -6.74 -3.04
CA LEU A 106 20.29 -6.06 -4.19
C LEU A 106 21.24 -6.06 -5.40
N GLU A 107 22.53 -5.84 -5.18
CA GLU A 107 23.54 -5.86 -6.24
C GLU A 107 23.67 -7.26 -6.87
N ALA A 108 23.64 -8.32 -6.05
CA ALA A 108 23.64 -9.69 -6.54
C ALA A 108 22.39 -10.02 -7.37
N LEU A 109 21.20 -9.62 -6.91
CA LEU A 109 19.95 -9.79 -7.65
C LEU A 109 19.95 -9.02 -8.97
N SER A 110 20.47 -7.79 -8.96
CA SER A 110 20.60 -6.96 -10.16
C SER A 110 21.56 -7.57 -11.17
N LYS A 111 22.76 -7.97 -10.73
CA LYS A 111 23.77 -8.64 -11.56
C LYS A 111 23.25 -9.94 -12.17
N ALA A 112 22.43 -10.68 -11.44
CA ALA A 112 21.80 -11.91 -11.93
C ALA A 112 20.60 -11.66 -12.86
N GLY A 113 20.22 -10.40 -13.13
CA GLY A 113 19.03 -10.06 -13.91
C GLY A 113 17.70 -10.42 -13.22
N LYS A 114 17.74 -10.72 -11.92
CA LYS A 114 16.58 -11.20 -11.14
C LYS A 114 15.86 -10.08 -10.39
N LEU A 115 16.48 -8.92 -10.23
CA LEU A 115 15.85 -7.80 -9.53
C LEU A 115 14.67 -7.24 -10.33
N GLY A 116 14.84 -7.05 -11.65
CA GLY A 116 13.77 -6.65 -12.58
C GLY A 116 13.09 -5.31 -12.27
N LEU A 117 13.56 -4.58 -11.27
CA LEU A 117 12.92 -3.40 -10.70
C LEU A 117 13.96 -2.32 -10.39
N GLN A 118 13.58 -1.07 -10.57
CA GLN A 118 14.32 0.05 -9.99
C GLN A 118 13.90 0.19 -8.53
N VAL A 119 14.88 0.18 -7.63
CA VAL A 119 14.66 0.34 -6.19
C VAL A 119 15.41 1.59 -5.75
N PRO A 120 14.74 2.76 -5.63
CA PRO A 120 15.36 3.96 -5.11
C PRO A 120 15.69 3.78 -3.63
N VAL A 121 16.97 3.77 -3.28
CA VAL A 121 17.44 3.53 -1.91
C VAL A 121 18.32 4.68 -1.40
N GLY A 122 18.06 5.12 -0.17
CA GLY A 122 19.01 5.85 0.66
C GLY A 122 19.69 4.88 1.62
N TRP A 123 20.99 4.62 1.41
CA TRP A 123 21.75 3.71 2.27
C TRP A 123 22.07 4.39 3.61
N VAL A 124 21.85 3.65 4.70
CA VAL A 124 22.12 4.09 6.07
C VAL A 124 22.78 2.97 6.87
N GLU A 125 23.41 3.29 8.00
CA GLU A 125 23.92 2.27 8.92
C GLU A 125 22.77 1.42 9.49
N ARG A 126 23.05 0.14 9.80
CA ARG A 126 22.05 -0.80 10.34
C ARG A 126 21.34 -0.30 11.59
N GLU A 127 22.07 0.33 12.51
CA GLU A 127 21.50 0.86 13.75
C GLU A 127 20.44 1.95 13.44
N LYS A 128 20.78 2.87 12.53
CA LYS A 128 19.85 3.90 12.06
C LYS A 128 18.64 3.31 11.34
N ALA A 129 18.84 2.33 10.45
CA ALA A 129 17.73 1.65 9.77
C ALA A 129 16.75 1.01 10.76
N THR A 130 17.28 0.34 11.79
CA THR A 130 16.50 -0.38 12.80
C THR A 130 15.75 0.60 13.72
N ALA A 131 16.44 1.63 14.23
CA ALA A 131 15.85 2.64 15.09
C ALA A 131 14.77 3.48 14.37
N GLY A 132 14.93 3.70 13.06
CA GLY A 132 14.01 4.46 12.23
C GLY A 132 12.78 3.69 11.73
N CYS A 133 12.75 2.36 11.81
CA CYS A 133 11.72 1.54 11.17
C CYS A 133 10.28 1.89 11.63
N LEU A 134 10.09 2.24 12.91
CA LEU A 134 8.79 2.61 13.48
C LEU A 134 8.65 4.13 13.75
N ASN A 135 9.73 4.90 13.61
CA ASN A 135 9.82 6.30 14.04
C ASN A 135 9.88 7.28 12.86
N ARG A 136 9.23 6.94 11.73
CA ARG A 136 9.25 7.75 10.50
C ARG A 136 7.83 8.08 10.05
N GLY A 137 7.71 9.19 9.33
CA GLY A 137 6.48 9.51 8.62
C GLY A 137 6.13 8.42 7.62
N PHE A 138 4.86 8.06 7.54
CA PHE A 138 4.33 7.10 6.57
C PHE A 138 3.18 7.72 5.78
N GLY A 139 2.96 7.24 4.56
CA GLY A 139 1.84 7.63 3.71
C GLY A 139 1.80 9.14 3.48
N ASN A 140 0.78 9.81 4.06
CA ASN A 140 0.49 11.23 3.87
C ASN A 140 1.54 12.18 4.47
N SER A 141 2.58 11.68 5.14
CA SER A 141 3.73 12.50 5.54
C SER A 141 4.61 12.95 4.36
N TYR A 142 4.46 12.31 3.20
CA TYR A 142 5.19 12.66 1.98
C TYR A 142 4.31 13.49 1.05
N ASP A 143 4.83 14.59 0.55
CA ASP A 143 4.19 15.36 -0.50
C ASP A 143 4.41 14.66 -1.86
N PHE A 144 3.35 14.08 -2.39
CA PHE A 144 3.34 13.43 -3.70
C PHE A 144 3.04 14.42 -4.85
N ASN A 145 3.21 15.72 -4.62
CA ASN A 145 2.70 16.80 -5.48
C ASN A 145 1.20 16.62 -5.77
N GLN A 146 0.45 16.18 -4.74
CA GLN A 146 -1.01 16.09 -4.80
C GLN A 146 -1.68 17.43 -4.44
N ALA A 147 -0.90 18.39 -3.93
CA ALA A 147 -1.29 19.78 -3.90
C ALA A 147 -1.14 20.38 -5.31
N LYS A 148 -2.24 20.93 -5.83
CA LYS A 148 -2.21 21.88 -6.95
C LYS A 148 -1.66 23.22 -6.49
#